data_AF-A0A7Y2DK48-F1
#
_entry.id   AF-A0A7Y2DK48-F1
#
_cell.length_a   1.000
_cell.length_b   1.000
_cell.length_c   1.000
_cell.angle_alpha   90.00
_cell.angle_beta   90.00
_cell.angle_gamma   90.00
#
_symmetry.space_group_name_H-M   'P 1'
#
loop_
_entity.id
_entity.type
_entity.pdbx_description
1 polymer ?
#
loop_
_entity_poly.entity_id
_entity_poly.type
_entity_poly.pdbx_seq_one_letter_code
_entity_poly.pdbx_strand_id
1 'polypeptide(L)'
;MKRIFALFLLLFSLIQVSFAQREASRWYFGNKAGLDFNSGSPVALTDGELETHEGCSTISDQNGNLLFYSDGINVWDKLHRLMPNGTGLLGHESSTQSAIIIPKAGSKILYYIFTVDEPDPEEPNNQGLNYTLVDLSLNNGFGDVVSSEKNVHLVTYNQNNPLEYKLKCSEKITAVAHNDERSIWVITHFKNTFYAFRVDENGVNHTPIVSQTNTNVPPEGYKQNGIGYLKVSPDGSKIGIAHSQTSVSDQS
;
A
#
# COMPACT_ATOMS: atom_id res chain seq x y z
N MET A 1 43.42 18.02 -25.51
CA MET A 1 43.10 16.87 -24.63
C MET A 1 42.09 17.23 -23.54
N LYS A 2 42.32 18.23 -22.67
CA LYS A 2 41.38 18.62 -21.60
C LYS A 2 39.95 18.98 -22.06
N ARG A 3 39.81 19.66 -23.22
CA ARG A 3 38.49 20.02 -23.78
C ARG A 3 37.70 18.84 -24.35
N ILE A 4 38.39 17.82 -24.88
CA ILE A 4 37.77 16.58 -25.39
C ILE A 4 37.30 15.72 -24.21
N PHE A 5 38.09 15.66 -23.13
CA PHE A 5 37.72 14.95 -21.90
C PHE A 5 36.49 15.58 -21.21
N ALA A 6 36.40 16.92 -21.18
CA ALA A 6 35.23 17.62 -20.67
C ALA A 6 33.96 17.37 -21.52
N LEU A 7 34.10 17.29 -22.85
CA LEU A 7 32.98 16.95 -23.74
C LEU A 7 32.50 15.50 -23.52
N PHE A 8 33.43 14.58 -23.26
CA PHE A 8 33.14 13.16 -22.98
C PHE A 8 32.40 12.98 -21.65
N LEU A 9 32.79 13.72 -20.61
CA LEU A 9 32.08 13.76 -19.31
C LEU A 9 30.67 14.35 -19.43
N LEU A 10 30.48 15.39 -20.26
CA LEU A 10 29.17 15.99 -20.51
C LEU A 10 28.23 15.01 -21.25
N LEU A 11 28.74 14.29 -22.25
CA LEU A 11 27.99 13.25 -22.97
C LEU A 11 27.61 12.05 -22.07
N PHE A 12 28.46 11.67 -21.11
CA PHE A 12 28.15 10.59 -20.16
C PHE A 12 27.06 10.97 -19.15
N SER A 13 26.94 12.28 -18.82
CA SER A 13 25.88 12.79 -17.95
C SER A 13 24.50 12.86 -18.62
N LEU A 14 24.45 12.91 -19.96
CA LEU A 14 23.21 12.97 -20.75
C LEU A 14 22.56 11.60 -21.02
N ILE A 15 23.27 10.49 -20.73
CA ILE A 15 22.78 9.11 -20.92
C ILE A 15 22.36 8.49 -19.58
N GLN A 16 22.08 9.30 -18.55
CA GLN A 16 21.42 8.81 -17.34
C GLN A 16 19.94 8.54 -17.68
N VAL A 17 19.68 7.46 -18.40
CA VAL A 17 18.34 6.87 -18.45
C VAL A 17 18.11 6.32 -17.05
N SER A 18 17.45 7.10 -16.19
CA SER A 18 16.93 6.55 -14.96
C SER A 18 15.92 5.48 -15.37
N PHE A 19 16.26 4.21 -15.16
CA PHE A 19 15.26 3.16 -15.20
C PHE A 19 14.37 3.39 -13.99
N ALA A 20 13.34 4.21 -14.16
CA ALA A 20 12.18 4.11 -13.31
C ALA A 20 11.65 2.69 -13.51
N GLN A 21 11.72 1.91 -12.44
CA GLN A 21 11.26 0.53 -12.43
C GLN A 21 9.74 0.54 -12.68
N ARG A 22 9.28 -0.34 -13.59
CA ARG A 22 7.95 -0.27 -14.21
C ARG A 22 6.86 -0.97 -13.40
N GLU A 23 7.14 -1.34 -12.16
CA GLU A 23 6.21 -2.03 -11.26
C GLU A 23 4.97 -1.18 -10.94
N ALA A 24 5.05 0.13 -11.12
CA ALA A 24 3.93 1.07 -10.99
C ALA A 24 3.43 1.64 -12.34
N SER A 25 3.75 0.99 -13.46
CA SER A 25 3.40 1.51 -14.80
C SER A 25 1.95 1.26 -15.22
N ARG A 26 1.22 0.37 -14.54
CA ARG A 26 -0.20 0.11 -14.78
C ARG A 26 -1.02 0.34 -13.54
N TRP A 27 -2.10 1.09 -13.68
CA TRP A 27 -3.04 1.38 -12.60
C TRP A 27 -4.42 0.87 -13.00
N TYR A 28 -5.07 0.12 -12.12
CA TYR A 28 -6.50 -0.14 -12.16
C TYR A 28 -7.15 0.50 -10.93
N PHE A 29 -8.28 1.20 -11.10
CA PHE A 29 -8.90 1.99 -10.05
C PHE A 29 -10.37 2.31 -10.35
N GLY A 30 -11.11 2.70 -9.30
CA GLY A 30 -12.50 3.16 -9.40
C GLY A 30 -13.42 2.13 -10.03
N ASN A 31 -14.12 2.52 -11.10
CA ASN A 31 -15.13 1.69 -11.75
C ASN A 31 -14.59 1.09 -13.05
N LYS A 32 -13.89 -0.05 -12.95
CA LYS A 32 -13.31 -0.79 -14.10
C LYS A 32 -12.34 0.03 -14.97
N ALA A 33 -11.83 1.15 -14.45
CA ALA A 33 -10.94 2.03 -15.18
C ALA A 33 -9.48 1.62 -14.97
N GLY A 34 -8.62 1.99 -15.93
CA GLY A 34 -7.19 1.88 -15.76
C GLY A 34 -6.38 2.77 -16.69
N LEU A 35 -5.09 2.88 -16.39
CA LEU A 35 -4.09 3.63 -17.15
C LEU A 35 -2.80 2.81 -17.29
N ASP A 36 -2.25 2.77 -18.49
CA ASP A 36 -0.94 2.20 -18.80
C ASP A 36 0.04 3.32 -19.20
N PHE A 37 1.16 3.41 -18.48
CA PHE A 37 2.22 4.40 -18.69
C PHE A 37 3.46 3.82 -19.40
N ASN A 38 3.45 2.53 -19.80
CA ASN A 38 4.61 1.85 -20.39
C ASN A 38 5.12 2.51 -21.69
N SER A 39 4.24 3.22 -22.41
CA SER A 39 4.60 3.93 -23.64
C SER A 39 5.26 5.30 -23.42
N GLY A 40 5.29 5.80 -22.18
CA GLY A 40 5.69 7.17 -21.84
C GLY A 40 4.56 8.20 -21.96
N SER A 41 3.41 7.81 -22.49
CA SER A 41 2.15 8.57 -22.41
C SER A 41 1.05 7.68 -21.80
N PRO A 42 0.11 8.24 -21.03
CA PRO A 42 -0.98 7.45 -20.44
C PRO A 42 -1.90 6.91 -21.54
N VAL A 43 -2.12 5.61 -21.53
CA VAL A 43 -3.07 4.89 -22.39
C VAL A 43 -4.20 4.35 -21.53
N ALA A 44 -5.45 4.57 -21.91
CA ALA A 44 -6.59 4.04 -21.17
C ALA A 44 -6.66 2.50 -21.26
N LEU A 45 -6.94 1.87 -20.12
CA LEU A 45 -7.27 0.46 -19.99
C LEU A 45 -8.74 0.34 -19.59
N THR A 46 -9.46 -0.63 -20.16
CA THR A 46 -10.90 -0.83 -19.97
C THR A 46 -11.26 -2.29 -19.69
N ASP A 47 -10.26 -3.08 -19.32
CA ASP A 47 -10.31 -4.52 -19.03
C ASP A 47 -10.22 -4.83 -17.53
N GLY A 48 -10.10 -3.81 -16.68
CA GLY A 48 -10.12 -3.96 -15.24
C GLY A 48 -11.49 -4.42 -14.72
N GLU A 49 -11.48 -5.27 -13.69
CA GLU A 49 -12.70 -5.82 -13.09
C GLU A 49 -12.99 -5.32 -11.66
N LEU A 50 -12.09 -4.51 -11.08
CA LEU A 50 -12.35 -3.93 -9.76
C LEU A 50 -13.41 -2.81 -9.86
N GLU A 51 -14.23 -2.70 -8.82
CA GLU A 51 -15.19 -1.63 -8.60
C GLU A 51 -15.08 -1.20 -7.13
N THR A 52 -14.61 0.02 -6.88
CA THR A 52 -14.39 0.54 -5.53
C THR A 52 -14.61 2.06 -5.50
N HIS A 53 -15.05 2.57 -4.36
CA HIS A 53 -15.27 4.00 -4.14
C HIS A 53 -13.96 4.75 -3.95
N GLU A 54 -12.98 4.13 -3.27
CA GLU A 54 -11.76 4.81 -2.84
C GLU A 54 -10.48 4.03 -3.17
N GLY A 55 -9.87 3.39 -2.17
CA GLY A 55 -8.55 2.79 -2.26
C GLY A 55 -8.50 1.57 -3.18
N CYS A 56 -7.35 1.43 -3.84
CA CYS A 56 -6.98 0.26 -4.63
C CYS A 56 -5.45 0.20 -4.78
N SER A 57 -4.92 -0.96 -5.13
CA SER A 57 -3.51 -1.14 -5.44
C SER A 57 -3.32 -2.07 -6.63
N THR A 58 -2.39 -1.73 -7.52
CA THR A 58 -1.97 -2.55 -8.67
C THR A 58 -0.47 -2.76 -8.59
N ILE A 59 0.01 -3.94 -8.97
CA ILE A 59 1.45 -4.20 -9.10
C ILE A 59 1.78 -4.84 -10.46
N SER A 60 2.84 -4.34 -11.08
CA SER A 60 3.43 -4.87 -12.30
C SER A 60 4.82 -5.47 -12.04
N ASP A 61 5.34 -6.24 -12.99
CA ASP A 61 6.73 -6.65 -12.99
C ASP A 61 7.68 -5.52 -13.43
N GLN A 62 8.98 -5.77 -13.34
CA GLN A 62 10.04 -4.85 -13.78
C GLN A 62 9.94 -4.41 -15.25
N ASN A 63 9.22 -5.16 -16.09
CA ASN A 63 8.99 -4.83 -17.50
C ASN A 63 7.70 -4.03 -17.71
N GLY A 64 6.86 -3.89 -16.68
CA GLY A 64 5.57 -3.22 -16.71
C GLY A 64 4.40 -4.11 -17.07
N ASN A 65 4.57 -5.44 -17.03
CA ASN A 65 3.46 -6.38 -17.22
C ASN A 65 2.65 -6.48 -15.94
N LEU A 66 1.32 -6.52 -16.05
CA LEU A 66 0.44 -6.72 -14.91
C LEU A 66 0.75 -8.05 -14.20
N LEU A 67 0.86 -8.03 -12.87
CA LEU A 67 0.91 -9.23 -12.04
C LEU A 67 -0.45 -9.50 -11.40
N PHE A 68 -0.96 -8.53 -10.64
CA PHE A 68 -2.28 -8.57 -10.01
C PHE A 68 -2.66 -7.18 -9.45
N TYR A 69 -3.92 -7.05 -9.03
CA TYR A 69 -4.44 -5.84 -8.38
C TYR A 69 -5.52 -6.19 -7.35
N SER A 70 -5.83 -5.24 -6.47
CA SER A 70 -6.79 -5.41 -5.39
C SER A 70 -7.47 -4.09 -5.03
N ASP A 71 -8.74 -4.15 -4.63
CA ASP A 71 -9.52 -3.08 -4.01
C ASP A 71 -9.38 -3.07 -2.47
N GLY A 72 -8.62 -4.03 -1.90
CA GLY A 72 -8.50 -4.26 -0.46
C GLY A 72 -9.43 -5.35 0.10
N ILE A 73 -10.37 -5.86 -0.70
CA ILE A 73 -11.32 -6.94 -0.34
C ILE A 73 -11.14 -8.16 -1.24
N ASN A 74 -10.89 -7.92 -2.53
CA ASN A 74 -10.77 -8.89 -3.60
C ASN A 74 -9.41 -8.73 -4.30
N VAL A 75 -8.87 -9.83 -4.84
CA VAL A 75 -7.62 -9.85 -5.59
C VAL A 75 -7.87 -10.47 -6.96
N TRP A 76 -7.50 -9.74 -8.01
CA TRP A 76 -7.60 -10.20 -9.39
C TRP A 76 -6.23 -10.47 -9.98
N ASP A 77 -6.10 -11.57 -10.71
CA ASP A 77 -4.90 -11.96 -11.43
C ASP A 77 -4.66 -11.08 -12.68
N LYS A 78 -3.52 -11.32 -13.35
CA LYS A 78 -3.15 -10.65 -14.60
C LYS A 78 -4.11 -10.89 -15.78
N LEU A 79 -5.05 -11.83 -15.67
CA LEU A 79 -6.11 -12.07 -16.66
C LEU A 79 -7.46 -11.51 -16.20
N HIS A 80 -7.46 -10.64 -15.19
CA HIS A 80 -8.65 -9.99 -14.63
C HIS A 80 -9.64 -10.94 -13.97
N ARG A 81 -9.19 -12.12 -13.54
CA ARG A 81 -10.03 -13.09 -12.84
C ARG A 81 -9.73 -13.04 -11.35
N LEU A 82 -10.75 -13.22 -10.53
CA LEU A 82 -10.55 -13.38 -9.08
C LEU A 82 -9.60 -14.54 -8.79
N MET A 83 -8.60 -14.31 -7.96
CA MET A 83 -7.77 -15.38 -7.40
C MET A 83 -8.64 -16.28 -6.50
N PRO A 84 -8.47 -17.61 -6.54
CA PRO A 84 -9.36 -18.54 -5.82
C PRO A 84 -9.53 -18.25 -4.32
N ASN A 85 -8.45 -17.86 -3.64
CA ASN A 85 -8.46 -17.45 -2.22
C ASN A 85 -8.40 -15.92 -2.04
N GLY A 86 -8.52 -15.16 -3.13
CA GLY A 86 -8.33 -13.71 -3.19
C GLY A 86 -9.51 -12.87 -2.69
N THR A 87 -10.64 -13.45 -2.32
CA THR A 87 -11.82 -12.72 -1.82
C THR A 87 -11.86 -12.66 -0.30
N GLY A 88 -12.54 -11.66 0.27
CA GLY A 88 -12.68 -11.53 1.72
C GLY A 88 -11.38 -11.15 2.43
N LEU A 89 -10.56 -10.31 1.79
CA LEU A 89 -9.55 -9.53 2.51
C LEU A 89 -10.22 -8.49 3.41
N LEU A 90 -9.51 -8.09 4.47
CA LEU A 90 -10.04 -7.22 5.53
C LEU A 90 -9.65 -5.75 5.33
N GLY A 91 -9.81 -5.23 4.11
CA GLY A 91 -9.87 -3.80 3.83
C GLY A 91 -11.32 -3.34 3.70
N HIS A 92 -11.51 -2.10 3.27
CA HIS A 92 -12.84 -1.52 3.07
C HIS A 92 -12.89 -0.67 1.78
N GLU A 93 -14.06 -0.62 1.14
CA GLU A 93 -14.26 0.21 -0.06
C GLU A 93 -14.24 1.71 0.21
N SER A 94 -14.59 2.11 1.45
CA SER A 94 -14.58 3.49 1.98
C SER A 94 -13.28 3.78 2.77
N SER A 95 -12.18 3.10 2.41
CA SER A 95 -10.86 3.37 2.97
C SER A 95 -9.97 4.02 1.92
N THR A 96 -9.53 5.25 2.20
CA THR A 96 -8.81 6.10 1.23
C THR A 96 -7.50 5.50 0.73
N GLN A 97 -6.84 4.66 1.54
CA GLN A 97 -5.72 3.81 1.13
C GLN A 97 -5.96 2.35 1.54
N SER A 98 -7.09 1.78 1.08
CA SER A 98 -7.58 0.44 1.43
C SER A 98 -6.57 -0.70 1.29
N ALA A 99 -5.60 -0.57 0.37
CA ALA A 99 -4.57 -1.57 0.14
C ALA A 99 -3.23 -0.97 -0.32
N ILE A 100 -2.14 -1.65 0.02
CA ILE A 100 -0.84 -1.48 -0.63
C ILE A 100 -0.20 -2.84 -0.88
N ILE A 101 0.34 -3.02 -2.09
CA ILE A 101 1.04 -4.24 -2.49
C ILE A 101 2.55 -4.00 -2.46
N ILE A 102 3.29 -4.89 -1.81
CA ILE A 102 4.76 -4.85 -1.78
C ILE A 102 5.36 -6.23 -2.13
N PRO A 103 6.54 -6.29 -2.75
CA PRO A 103 7.25 -7.55 -2.90
C PRO A 103 7.75 -8.05 -1.55
N LYS A 104 7.76 -9.37 -1.34
CA LYS A 104 8.49 -9.98 -0.22
C LYS A 104 9.99 -9.95 -0.55
N ALA A 105 10.78 -9.39 0.36
CA ALA A 105 12.22 -9.31 0.18
C ALA A 105 12.83 -10.70 -0.10
N GLY A 106 13.78 -10.76 -1.04
CA GLY A 106 14.42 -12.02 -1.45
C GLY A 106 13.57 -12.91 -2.35
N SER A 107 12.33 -12.52 -2.72
CA SER A 107 11.49 -13.27 -3.65
C SER A 107 11.06 -12.44 -4.85
N LYS A 108 10.95 -13.10 -6.01
CA LYS A 108 10.38 -12.51 -7.25
C LYS A 108 8.90 -12.89 -7.46
N ILE A 109 8.40 -13.84 -6.69
CA ILE A 109 7.08 -14.46 -6.87
C ILE A 109 6.16 -14.30 -5.66
N LEU A 110 6.69 -13.83 -4.53
CA LEU A 110 5.92 -13.63 -3.31
C LEU A 110 5.71 -12.13 -3.07
N TYR A 111 4.47 -11.76 -2.78
CA TYR A 111 4.05 -10.38 -2.54
C TYR A 111 3.13 -10.33 -1.32
N TYR A 112 3.20 -9.25 -0.56
CA TYR A 112 2.26 -8.98 0.51
C TYR A 112 1.26 -7.92 0.07
N ILE A 113 -0.01 -8.14 0.39
CA ILE A 113 -1.07 -7.12 0.36
C ILE A 113 -1.30 -6.71 1.80
N PHE A 114 -1.06 -5.44 2.13
CA PHE A 114 -1.50 -4.86 3.38
C PHE A 114 -2.82 -4.15 3.15
N THR A 115 -3.81 -4.42 4.00
CA THR A 115 -5.14 -3.81 3.91
C THR A 115 -5.45 -2.98 5.13
N VAL A 116 -6.20 -1.92 4.93
CA VAL A 116 -6.63 -0.99 5.97
C VAL A 116 -8.15 -0.83 5.88
N ASP A 117 -8.83 -1.17 6.98
CA ASP A 117 -10.27 -1.00 7.12
C ASP A 117 -10.66 0.47 7.41
N GLU A 118 -11.93 0.80 7.23
CA GLU A 118 -12.51 2.10 7.57
C GLU A 118 -12.70 2.20 9.10
N PRO A 119 -12.20 3.25 9.75
CA PRO A 119 -12.39 3.43 11.18
C PRO A 119 -13.70 4.15 11.52
N ASP A 120 -14.82 3.58 11.09
CA ASP A 120 -16.15 4.07 11.44
C ASP A 120 -16.54 3.64 12.87
N PRO A 121 -16.75 4.57 13.83
CA PRO A 121 -17.22 4.25 15.16
C PRO A 121 -18.66 3.72 15.19
N GLU A 122 -19.41 3.66 14.10
CA GLU A 122 -20.73 3.04 14.01
C GLU A 122 -20.65 1.60 13.49
N GLU A 123 -19.58 1.25 12.78
CA GLU A 123 -19.32 -0.10 12.29
C GLU A 123 -18.80 -1.00 13.43
N PRO A 124 -19.47 -2.14 13.71
CA PRO A 124 -19.07 -3.02 14.81
C PRO A 124 -17.80 -3.82 14.51
N ASN A 125 -17.41 -3.94 13.24
CA ASN A 125 -16.45 -4.94 12.76
C ASN A 125 -15.26 -4.34 11.99
N ASN A 126 -14.80 -3.14 12.34
CA ASN A 126 -13.52 -2.64 11.84
C ASN A 126 -12.41 -3.65 12.15
N GLN A 127 -11.61 -4.04 11.17
CA GLN A 127 -10.54 -5.05 11.22
C GLN A 127 -9.14 -4.45 11.32
N GLY A 128 -9.00 -3.13 11.19
CA GLY A 128 -7.76 -2.38 11.30
C GLY A 128 -6.76 -2.72 10.19
N LEU A 129 -5.48 -2.78 10.56
CA LEU A 129 -4.39 -3.14 9.65
C LEU A 129 -4.21 -4.66 9.60
N ASN A 130 -4.23 -5.23 8.39
CA ASN A 130 -3.98 -6.65 8.16
C ASN A 130 -3.00 -6.84 7.01
N TYR A 131 -2.39 -8.02 6.90
CA TYR A 131 -1.65 -8.40 5.70
C TYR A 131 -1.98 -9.81 5.22
N THR A 132 -1.75 -10.04 3.93
CA THR A 132 -1.98 -11.31 3.25
C THR A 132 -0.83 -11.61 2.30
N LEU A 133 -0.32 -12.85 2.29
CA LEU A 133 0.68 -13.32 1.34
C LEU A 133 0.01 -13.80 0.04
N VAL A 134 0.54 -13.35 -1.09
CA VAL A 134 0.23 -13.83 -2.44
C VAL A 134 1.45 -14.55 -3.00
N ASP A 135 1.23 -15.74 -3.57
CA ASP A 135 2.24 -16.52 -4.28
C ASP A 135 1.85 -16.67 -5.76
N LEU A 136 2.63 -16.06 -6.65
CA LEU A 136 2.39 -16.06 -8.09
C LEU A 136 2.59 -17.43 -8.75
N SER A 137 3.22 -18.40 -8.07
CA SER A 137 3.38 -19.76 -8.60
C SER A 137 2.11 -20.61 -8.47
N LEU A 138 1.18 -20.21 -7.59
CA LEU A 138 -0.08 -20.91 -7.38
C LEU A 138 -1.04 -20.71 -8.57
N ASN A 139 -2.15 -21.46 -8.56
CA ASN A 139 -3.20 -21.40 -9.58
C ASN A 139 -2.63 -21.48 -11.01
N ASN A 140 -1.76 -22.47 -11.26
CA ASN A 140 -1.07 -22.66 -12.56
C ASN A 140 -0.27 -21.44 -13.06
N GLY A 141 0.34 -20.66 -12.15
CA GLY A 141 1.12 -19.47 -12.49
C GLY A 141 0.30 -18.19 -12.72
N PHE A 142 -0.98 -18.22 -12.35
CA PHE A 142 -1.83 -17.02 -12.28
C PHE A 142 -1.81 -16.36 -10.89
N GLY A 143 -1.24 -17.05 -9.91
CA GLY A 143 -1.15 -16.57 -8.55
C GLY A 143 -2.40 -16.84 -7.72
N ASP A 144 -2.19 -16.95 -6.42
CA ASP A 144 -3.26 -17.05 -5.44
C ASP A 144 -2.80 -16.55 -4.06
N VAL A 145 -3.77 -16.25 -3.20
CA VAL A 145 -3.53 -15.98 -1.78
C VAL A 145 -3.16 -17.27 -1.06
N VAL A 146 -2.10 -17.21 -0.25
CA VAL A 146 -1.67 -18.31 0.62
C VAL A 146 -2.60 -18.38 1.83
N SER A 147 -3.49 -19.37 1.87
CA SER A 147 -4.56 -19.44 2.90
C SER A 147 -4.05 -19.46 4.35
N SER A 148 -2.85 -19.96 4.61
CA SER A 148 -2.25 -19.99 5.95
C SER A 148 -1.71 -18.63 6.42
N GLU A 149 -1.57 -17.66 5.52
CA GLU A 149 -1.04 -16.32 5.80
C GLU A 149 -1.96 -15.27 5.14
N LYS A 150 -3.26 -15.41 5.41
CA LYS A 150 -4.31 -14.52 4.96
C LYS A 150 -4.89 -13.75 6.15
N ASN A 151 -5.07 -12.44 5.97
CA ASN A 151 -5.69 -11.55 6.96
C ASN A 151 -5.02 -11.60 8.34
N VAL A 152 -3.68 -11.58 8.35
CA VAL A 152 -2.91 -11.56 9.60
C VAL A 152 -2.94 -10.15 10.18
N HIS A 153 -3.54 -10.00 11.36
CA HIS A 153 -3.74 -8.71 12.02
C HIS A 153 -2.44 -8.11 12.59
N LEU A 154 -2.26 -6.80 12.40
CA LEU A 154 -1.16 -6.03 12.94
C LEU A 154 -1.69 -4.97 13.92
N VAL A 155 -1.31 -5.10 15.19
CA VAL A 155 -1.82 -4.22 16.26
C VAL A 155 -1.13 -2.85 16.21
N THR A 156 -1.93 -1.78 16.10
CA THR A 156 -1.48 -0.39 15.97
C THR A 156 -2.21 0.56 16.94
N TYR A 157 -2.74 0.01 18.03
CA TYR A 157 -3.58 0.70 19.01
C TYR A 157 -3.43 0.09 20.40
N ASN A 158 -3.88 0.79 21.44
CA ASN A 158 -3.96 0.23 22.79
C ASN A 158 -5.21 -0.67 22.91
N GLN A 159 -4.99 -1.99 22.96
CA GLN A 159 -6.08 -2.97 23.06
C GLN A 159 -6.90 -2.87 24.36
N ASN A 160 -6.39 -2.21 25.39
CA ASN A 160 -7.11 -1.99 26.64
C ASN A 160 -7.97 -0.70 26.64
N ASN A 161 -7.86 0.13 25.60
CA ASN A 161 -8.71 1.31 25.44
C ASN A 161 -9.90 0.95 24.52
N PRO A 162 -11.16 0.99 25.01
CA PRO A 162 -12.31 0.59 24.20
C PRO A 162 -12.51 1.38 22.90
N LEU A 163 -12.22 2.69 22.91
CA LEU A 163 -12.37 3.53 21.73
C LEU A 163 -11.28 3.21 20.70
N GLU A 164 -10.04 3.04 21.15
CA GLU A 164 -8.95 2.65 20.25
C GLU A 164 -9.11 1.23 19.72
N TYR A 165 -9.60 0.30 20.54
CA TYR A 165 -9.92 -1.06 20.12
C TYR A 165 -10.97 -1.09 18.99
N LYS A 166 -11.94 -0.17 19.04
CA LYS A 166 -12.96 -0.03 18.01
C LYS A 166 -12.42 0.56 16.71
N LEU A 167 -11.51 1.52 16.79
CA LEU A 167 -11.03 2.30 15.63
C LEU A 167 -9.76 1.73 14.98
N LYS A 168 -8.90 1.07 15.76
CA LYS A 168 -7.68 0.33 15.36
C LYS A 168 -6.58 1.11 14.63
N CYS A 169 -6.86 1.74 13.49
CA CYS A 169 -5.92 2.53 12.70
C CYS A 169 -6.64 3.62 11.89
N SER A 170 -5.91 4.54 11.26
CA SER A 170 -6.49 5.39 10.20
C SER A 170 -6.40 4.70 8.84
N GLU A 171 -7.09 5.21 7.82
CA GLU A 171 -7.08 4.72 6.42
C GLU A 171 -5.75 5.02 5.69
N LYS A 172 -4.67 5.26 6.43
CA LYS A 172 -3.43 5.82 5.93
C LYS A 172 -2.33 4.78 5.99
N ILE A 173 -1.77 4.45 4.84
CA ILE A 173 -0.68 3.47 4.72
C ILE A 173 0.27 3.85 3.59
N THR A 174 1.55 3.58 3.78
CA THR A 174 2.57 3.73 2.74
C THR A 174 3.66 2.69 2.93
N ALA A 175 4.48 2.48 1.89
CA ALA A 175 5.68 1.67 1.99
C ALA A 175 6.89 2.39 1.40
N VAL A 176 8.08 2.08 1.92
CA VAL A 176 9.37 2.57 1.40
C VAL A 176 10.47 1.54 1.60
N ALA A 177 11.43 1.50 0.69
CA ALA A 177 12.62 0.68 0.88
C ALA A 177 13.38 1.12 2.14
N HIS A 178 13.92 0.14 2.86
CA HIS A 178 14.88 0.37 3.93
C HIS A 178 16.25 0.74 3.35
N ASN A 179 17.08 1.44 4.12
CA ASN A 179 18.48 1.76 3.78
C ASN A 179 19.39 0.53 3.59
N ASP A 180 18.88 -0.69 3.77
CA ASP A 180 19.62 -1.93 3.48
C ASP A 180 19.37 -2.42 2.04
N GLU A 181 18.53 -1.69 1.28
CA GLU A 181 18.11 -1.97 -0.10
C GLU A 181 17.44 -3.34 -0.29
N ARG A 182 17.01 -3.98 0.81
CA ARG A 182 16.41 -5.31 0.80
C ARG A 182 15.08 -5.33 1.50
N SER A 183 15.02 -4.75 2.68
CA SER A 183 13.80 -4.70 3.50
C SER A 183 12.92 -3.55 3.05
N ILE A 184 11.64 -3.64 3.39
CA ILE A 184 10.65 -2.58 3.18
C ILE A 184 10.08 -2.18 4.54
N TRP A 185 9.91 -0.89 4.76
CA TRP A 185 9.07 -0.36 5.84
C TRP A 185 7.65 -0.20 5.32
N VAL A 186 6.69 -0.80 6.01
CA VAL A 186 5.26 -0.50 5.86
C VAL A 186 4.84 0.38 7.02
N ILE A 187 4.33 1.56 6.72
CA ILE A 187 4.07 2.61 7.71
C ILE A 187 2.59 2.95 7.68
N THR A 188 1.95 2.91 8.85
CA THR A 188 0.59 3.42 9.07
C THR A 188 0.59 4.45 10.20
N HIS A 189 -0.58 5.03 10.47
CA HIS A 189 -0.77 6.07 11.45
C HIS A 189 -2.04 5.83 12.29
N PHE A 190 -1.94 6.09 13.58
CA PHE A 190 -3.10 6.18 14.47
C PHE A 190 -2.89 7.31 15.51
N LYS A 191 -3.87 8.21 15.60
CA LYS A 191 -3.88 9.41 16.47
C LYS A 191 -2.71 10.36 16.25
N ASN A 192 -1.63 10.18 16.99
CA ASN A 192 -0.41 10.98 16.92
C ASN A 192 0.82 10.11 16.65
N THR A 193 0.61 8.84 16.32
CA THR A 193 1.61 7.79 16.34
C THR A 193 1.72 7.12 14.98
N PHE A 194 2.94 7.03 14.48
CA PHE A 194 3.31 6.23 13.32
C PHE A 194 3.79 4.86 13.77
N TYR A 195 3.37 3.82 13.05
CA TYR A 195 3.77 2.43 13.26
C TYR A 195 4.47 1.93 11.99
N ALA A 196 5.76 1.60 12.09
CA ALA A 196 6.55 1.10 10.97
C ALA A 196 6.90 -0.37 11.17
N PHE A 197 6.31 -1.24 10.35
CA PHE A 197 6.56 -2.67 10.31
C PHE A 197 7.67 -2.98 9.29
N ARG A 198 8.70 -3.71 9.70
CA ARG A 198 9.75 -4.16 8.78
C ARG A 198 9.27 -5.41 8.06
N VAL A 199 9.46 -5.45 6.76
CA VAL A 199 9.25 -6.63 5.94
C VAL A 199 10.58 -7.03 5.32
N ASP A 200 11.07 -8.21 5.65
CA ASP A 200 12.32 -8.77 5.14
C ASP A 200 12.13 -10.19 4.59
N GLU A 201 13.25 -10.89 4.33
CA GLU A 201 13.23 -12.24 3.76
C GLU A 201 12.47 -13.24 4.66
N ASN A 202 12.44 -13.01 5.96
CA ASN A 202 11.70 -13.82 6.94
C ASN A 202 10.21 -13.47 6.97
N GLY A 203 9.79 -12.36 6.36
CA GLY A 203 8.39 -11.92 6.26
C GLY A 203 8.12 -10.63 7.02
N VAL A 204 6.87 -10.46 7.45
CA VAL A 204 6.43 -9.28 8.19
C VAL A 204 6.84 -9.41 9.66
N ASN A 205 7.62 -8.47 10.17
CA ASN A 205 7.88 -8.36 11.60
C ASN A 205 6.67 -7.71 12.27
N HIS A 206 6.01 -8.45 13.17
CA HIS A 206 4.77 -8.00 13.84
C HIS A 206 5.00 -6.95 14.93
N THR A 207 6.24 -6.69 15.33
CA THR A 207 6.58 -5.63 16.29
C THR A 207 7.02 -4.37 15.54
N PRO A 208 6.20 -3.30 15.51
CA PRO A 208 6.54 -2.09 14.79
C PRO A 208 7.55 -1.23 15.57
N ILE A 209 8.31 -0.43 14.82
CA ILE A 209 8.95 0.76 15.39
C ILE A 209 7.87 1.84 15.52
N VAL A 210 7.73 2.37 16.73
CA VAL A 210 6.69 3.34 17.08
C VAL A 210 7.31 4.74 17.18
N SER A 211 6.73 5.71 16.50
CA SER A 211 7.17 7.11 16.53
C SER A 211 5.99 8.04 16.79
N GLN A 212 6.05 8.80 17.89
CA GLN A 212 5.01 9.75 18.26
C GLN A 212 5.35 11.16 17.79
N THR A 213 4.31 11.92 17.45
CA THR A 213 4.41 13.35 17.12
C THR A 213 3.55 14.18 18.06
N ASN A 214 3.78 15.49 18.04
CA ASN A 214 2.99 16.45 18.82
C ASN A 214 1.60 16.70 18.22
N THR A 215 1.39 16.37 16.95
CA THR A 215 0.10 16.53 16.28
C THR A 215 -0.81 15.38 16.68
N ASN A 216 -1.76 15.65 17.56
CA ASN A 216 -2.76 14.67 17.97
C ASN A 216 -4.04 14.78 17.15
N VAL A 217 -4.39 13.70 16.47
CA VAL A 217 -5.66 13.55 15.78
C VAL A 217 -6.64 12.79 16.68
N PRO A 218 -7.69 13.45 17.18
CA PRO A 218 -8.53 12.87 18.23
C PRO A 218 -9.37 11.69 17.71
N PRO A 219 -9.39 10.55 18.42
CA PRO A 219 -10.17 9.36 18.05
C PRO A 219 -11.69 9.59 18.09
N GLU A 220 -12.16 10.59 18.82
CA GLU A 220 -13.59 10.90 18.94
C GLU A 220 -14.20 11.37 17.60
N GLY A 221 -13.40 11.91 16.67
CA GLY A 221 -13.82 12.33 15.33
C GLY A 221 -13.31 11.43 14.20
N TYR A 222 -12.93 10.18 14.49
CA TYR A 222 -12.15 9.37 13.54
C TYR A 222 -12.87 8.94 12.26
N LYS A 223 -14.21 8.99 12.23
CA LYS A 223 -14.98 8.82 10.99
C LYS A 223 -14.52 9.80 9.90
N GLN A 224 -14.15 11.02 10.27
CA GLN A 224 -13.61 12.02 9.34
C GLN A 224 -12.10 12.19 9.50
N ASN A 225 -11.56 12.11 10.72
CA ASN A 225 -10.13 12.31 10.95
C ASN A 225 -9.26 11.14 10.45
N GLY A 226 -9.86 9.95 10.34
CA GLY A 226 -9.25 8.72 9.81
C GLY A 226 -8.96 8.80 8.31
N ILE A 227 -9.75 9.60 7.57
CA ILE A 227 -9.64 9.82 6.12
C ILE A 227 -8.41 10.66 5.79
N GLY A 228 -7.69 10.30 4.72
CA GLY A 228 -6.63 11.12 4.14
C GLY A 228 -5.52 10.28 3.50
N TYR A 229 -4.33 10.85 3.36
CA TYR A 229 -3.23 10.17 2.67
C TYR A 229 -1.91 10.29 3.40
N LEU A 230 -1.14 9.20 3.34
CA LEU A 230 0.22 9.11 3.82
C LEU A 230 1.15 8.78 2.66
N LYS A 231 2.22 9.56 2.54
CA LYS A 231 3.27 9.36 1.54
C LYS A 231 4.63 9.58 2.17
N VAL A 232 5.62 8.92 1.60
CA VAL A 232 7.01 8.95 2.06
C VAL A 232 7.89 9.30 0.87
N SER A 233 8.96 10.06 1.11
CA SER A 233 9.93 10.37 0.06
C SER A 233 10.62 9.08 -0.41
N PRO A 234 11.04 8.98 -1.69
CA PRO A 234 11.66 7.77 -2.21
C PRO A 234 12.92 7.32 -1.46
N ASP A 235 13.65 8.27 -0.85
CA ASP A 235 14.83 8.03 -0.02
C ASP A 235 14.51 7.73 1.46
N GLY A 236 13.22 7.69 1.83
CA GLY A 236 12.77 7.45 3.20
C GLY A 236 13.04 8.59 4.19
N SER A 237 13.60 9.73 3.76
CA SER A 237 14.04 10.81 4.66
C SER A 237 12.90 11.68 5.20
N LYS A 238 11.74 11.70 4.53
CA LYS A 238 10.58 12.52 4.90
C LYS A 238 9.28 11.74 4.76
N ILE A 239 8.35 12.02 5.65
CA ILE A 239 6.99 11.51 5.60
C ILE A 239 6.02 12.70 5.60
N GLY A 240 5.02 12.65 4.73
CA GLY A 240 3.97 13.65 4.60
C GLY A 240 2.63 13.00 4.86
N ILE A 241 1.82 13.62 5.71
CA ILE A 241 0.49 13.15 6.07
C ILE A 241 -0.53 14.28 5.85
N ALA A 242 -1.65 13.94 5.24
CA ALA A 242 -2.80 14.81 5.10
C ALA A 242 -4.00 14.18 5.81
N HIS A 243 -4.73 14.97 6.58
CA HIS A 243 -5.96 14.58 7.25
C HIS A 243 -7.13 15.35 6.63
N SER A 244 -8.27 14.69 6.43
CA SER A 244 -9.50 15.37 6.02
C SER A 244 -9.96 16.37 7.10
N GLN A 245 -9.84 15.97 8.37
CA GLN A 245 -10.12 16.79 9.54
C GLN A 245 -9.16 16.46 10.69
N THR A 246 -9.05 17.36 11.68
CA THR A 246 -8.28 17.15 12.93
C THR A 246 -9.07 17.55 14.18
N SER A 247 -10.40 17.55 14.07
CA SER A 247 -11.32 18.03 15.11
C SER A 247 -12.02 16.88 15.80
N VAL A 248 -12.41 17.08 17.06
CA VAL A 248 -13.51 16.31 17.65
C VAL A 248 -14.75 16.80 16.91
N SER A 249 -15.34 16.00 16.01
CA SER A 249 -16.49 16.47 15.23
C SER A 249 -17.65 16.81 16.16
N ASP A 250 -18.15 18.05 16.10
CA ASP A 250 -19.52 18.34 16.48
C ASP A 250 -20.39 17.71 15.38
N GLN A 251 -21.24 16.76 15.76
CA GLN A 251 -22.26 16.23 14.87
C GLN A 251 -23.18 17.37 14.41
N SER A 252 -23.27 17.60 13.10
CA SER A 252 -24.38 18.32 12.48
C SER A 252 -24.92 17.51 11.32
#